data_AF-A0A5P8ARA0-F1
#
_entry.id   AF-A0A5P8ARA0-F1
#
_cell.length_a   1.000
_cell.length_b   1.000
_cell.length_c   1.000
_cell.angle_alpha   90.00
_cell.angle_beta   90.00
_cell.angle_gamma   90.00
#
_symmetry.space_group_name_H-M   'P 1'
#
loop_
_entity.id
_entity.type
_entity.pdbx_description
1 polymer ?
#
loop_
_entity_poly.entity_id
_entity_poly.type
_entity_poly.pdbx_seq_one_letter_code
_entity_poly.pdbx_strand_id
1 'polypeptide(L)'
;MNKFIYYLIMCGTLLCGTLFLYHCDSGNPMYEENNLTSNSITTSQIANENINLANDKQKFDTFKSGLNTIIITSNTQESQEAKYQGFIEWLSNNPQKQKELTNAFTIVYDFLDDQRRLQSSNLTNEQLVINTIKCISVEQDNPKCNEQDYIYHIDNYIHNVHNVDEDYLFKIKFYTGFYSLLKEIDIKNTNEEIFERIRDNLIEKSPSIGNMIGPTRYEAALRKEFDGNQNKGLDFLKAALNDQNNLYLFLILNKTKVKAVLEHIASELKKCNGNNAQKDTFEEDIRKHFDIILNKELNEIVQITVNC
;
A
#
# COMPACT_ATOMS: atom_id res chain seq x y z
N MET A 1 -16.79 -22.10 28.63
CA MET A 1 -15.50 -22.67 29.03
C MET A 1 -14.85 -23.56 27.95
N ASN A 2 -15.11 -23.33 26.65
CA ASN A 2 -14.57 -24.14 25.52
C ASN A 2 -13.82 -23.32 24.45
N LYS A 3 -13.47 -22.05 24.71
CA LYS A 3 -12.75 -21.20 23.74
C LYS A 3 -11.23 -21.17 23.90
N PHE A 4 -10.68 -21.80 24.94
CA PHE A 4 -9.23 -21.77 25.25
C PHE A 4 -8.48 -23.04 24.82
N ILE A 5 -9.16 -24.09 24.35
CA ILE A 5 -8.50 -25.36 23.96
C ILE A 5 -7.79 -25.22 22.59
N TYR A 6 -8.33 -24.41 21.67
CA TYR A 6 -7.72 -24.21 20.35
C TYR A 6 -6.38 -23.45 20.37
N TYR A 7 -6.16 -22.59 21.38
CA TYR A 7 -4.92 -21.83 21.51
C TYR A 7 -3.75 -22.65 22.11
N LEU A 8 -4.04 -23.73 22.84
CA LEU A 8 -3.01 -24.60 23.42
C LEU A 8 -2.49 -25.68 22.46
N ILE A 9 -3.27 -26.05 21.44
CA ILE A 9 -2.89 -27.08 20.47
C ILE A 9 -1.97 -26.51 19.37
N MET A 10 -2.04 -25.21 19.08
CA MET A 10 -1.21 -24.56 18.04
C MET A 10 0.19 -24.13 18.53
N CYS A 11 0.42 -24.02 19.85
CA CYS A 11 1.76 -23.76 20.39
C CYS A 11 2.61 -25.05 20.55
N GLY A 12 1.98 -26.23 20.54
CA GLY A 12 2.68 -27.51 20.73
C GLY A 12 3.35 -28.08 19.47
N THR A 13 2.96 -27.63 18.28
CA THR A 13 3.48 -28.17 17.00
C THR A 13 4.56 -27.30 16.36
N LEU A 14 4.86 -26.13 16.93
CA LEU A 14 5.89 -25.20 16.44
C LEU A 14 7.23 -25.28 17.22
N LEU A 15 7.32 -26.15 18.23
CA LEU A 15 8.52 -26.32 19.08
C LEU A 15 9.21 -27.71 18.97
N CYS A 16 8.76 -28.60 18.07
CA CYS A 16 9.33 -29.94 17.90
C CYS A 16 9.96 -30.21 16.51
N GLY A 17 10.33 -29.17 15.76
CA GLY A 17 10.84 -29.31 14.38
C GLY A 17 12.35 -29.10 14.16
N THR A 18 13.15 -28.89 15.21
CA THR A 18 14.56 -28.46 15.05
C THR A 18 15.58 -29.33 15.80
N LEU A 19 15.33 -30.63 15.93
CA LEU A 19 16.35 -31.58 16.41
C LEU A 19 16.33 -32.84 15.54
N PHE A 20 17.53 -33.33 15.22
CA PHE A 20 17.88 -34.38 14.24
C PHE A 20 17.95 -33.84 12.79
N LEU A 21 19.12 -33.63 12.17
CA LEU A 21 20.24 -34.58 12.02
C LEU A 21 21.58 -33.83 11.91
N TYR A 22 22.45 -34.03 12.91
CA TYR A 22 23.89 -33.77 12.80
C TYR A 22 24.56 -35.14 12.98
N HIS A 23 24.97 -35.75 11.87
CA HIS A 23 26.02 -36.78 11.85
C HIS A 23 26.88 -36.51 10.64
N CYS A 24 28.10 -36.03 10.91
CA CYS A 24 29.22 -36.24 10.02
C CYS A 24 29.52 -37.73 10.03
N ASP A 25 29.66 -38.34 8.86
CA ASP A 25 30.69 -39.35 8.71
C ASP A 25 31.40 -39.19 7.36
N SER A 26 32.71 -39.27 7.46
CA SER A 26 33.71 -39.00 6.44
C SER A 26 33.90 -40.20 5.52
N GLY A 27 33.96 -39.96 4.21
CA GLY A 27 34.42 -40.95 3.25
C GLY A 27 34.21 -40.55 1.79
N ASN A 28 35.18 -39.84 1.21
CA ASN A 28 35.44 -39.94 -0.23
C ASN A 28 36.29 -41.20 -0.44
N PRO A 29 36.16 -41.95 -1.55
CA PRO A 29 36.48 -41.36 -2.85
C PRO A 29 35.72 -41.87 -4.10
N MET A 30 35.91 -41.07 -5.14
CA MET A 30 36.21 -41.43 -6.53
C MET A 30 35.09 -41.26 -7.58
N TYR A 31 35.53 -40.61 -8.66
CA TYR A 31 34.84 -40.20 -9.87
C TYR A 31 34.14 -41.36 -10.60
N GLU A 32 32.92 -41.11 -11.06
CA GLU A 32 32.46 -41.66 -12.32
C GLU A 32 31.64 -40.61 -13.09
N GLU A 33 32.16 -40.29 -14.26
CA GLU A 33 31.68 -39.34 -15.25
C GLU A 33 30.43 -39.94 -15.92
N ASN A 34 29.27 -39.31 -15.77
CA ASN A 34 28.11 -39.59 -16.62
C ASN A 34 27.40 -38.28 -16.97
N ASN A 35 27.63 -37.84 -18.20
CA ASN A 35 26.85 -36.84 -18.90
C ASN A 35 25.38 -37.26 -18.96
N LEU A 36 24.52 -36.58 -18.22
CA LEU A 36 23.07 -36.54 -18.48
C LEU A 36 22.57 -35.11 -18.31
N THR A 37 22.56 -34.38 -19.42
CA THR A 37 21.66 -33.26 -19.67
C THR A 37 20.23 -33.76 -19.54
N SER A 38 19.60 -33.47 -18.40
CA SER A 38 18.16 -33.65 -18.22
C SER A 38 17.62 -32.48 -17.40
N ASN A 39 16.88 -31.62 -18.08
CA ASN A 39 15.99 -30.64 -17.48
C ASN A 39 14.92 -31.38 -16.68
N SER A 40 15.27 -31.80 -15.47
CA SER A 40 14.30 -32.23 -14.46
C SER A 40 13.78 -30.98 -13.77
N ILE A 41 12.92 -30.22 -14.49
CA ILE A 41 12.05 -29.26 -13.82
C ILE A 41 11.13 -30.10 -12.95
N THR A 42 11.32 -30.01 -11.65
CA THR A 42 10.54 -30.80 -10.70
C THR A 42 9.07 -30.36 -10.74
N THR A 43 8.14 -31.28 -10.56
CA THR A 43 6.68 -30.99 -10.55
C THR A 43 6.31 -29.88 -9.56
N SER A 44 7.10 -29.69 -8.50
CA SER A 44 6.95 -28.59 -7.54
C SER A 44 7.33 -27.22 -8.13
N GLN A 45 8.34 -27.13 -8.99
CA GLN A 45 8.69 -25.88 -9.68
C GLN A 45 7.61 -25.48 -10.67
N ILE A 46 7.09 -26.43 -11.45
CA ILE A 46 5.98 -26.19 -12.39
C ILE A 46 4.72 -25.74 -11.65
N ALA A 47 4.41 -26.37 -10.51
CA ALA A 47 3.27 -25.96 -9.67
C ALA A 47 3.43 -24.54 -9.11
N ASN A 48 4.63 -24.19 -8.62
CA ASN A 48 4.91 -22.86 -8.09
C ASN A 48 4.89 -21.78 -9.18
N GLU A 49 5.41 -22.06 -10.37
CA GLU A 49 5.34 -21.16 -11.53
C GLU A 49 3.90 -20.92 -11.98
N ASN A 50 3.08 -21.98 -12.02
CA ASN A 50 1.66 -21.88 -12.37
C ASN A 50 0.85 -21.08 -11.33
N ILE A 51 1.14 -21.25 -10.03
CA ILE A 51 0.51 -20.48 -8.95
C ILE A 51 0.90 -19.00 -9.05
N ASN A 52 2.19 -18.70 -9.29
CA ASN A 52 2.66 -17.33 -9.45
C ASN A 52 2.02 -16.65 -10.68
N LEU A 53 1.91 -17.37 -11.80
CA LEU A 53 1.27 -16.87 -13.01
C LEU A 53 -0.22 -16.57 -12.79
N ALA A 54 -0.93 -17.45 -12.07
CA ALA A 54 -2.34 -17.23 -11.73
C ALA A 54 -2.52 -16.01 -10.82
N ASN A 55 -1.63 -15.80 -9.85
CA ASN A 55 -1.65 -14.64 -8.97
C ASN A 55 -1.35 -13.34 -9.73
N ASP A 56 -0.33 -13.34 -10.59
CA ASP A 56 0.02 -12.18 -11.41
C ASP A 56 -1.13 -11.78 -12.34
N LYS A 57 -1.81 -12.78 -12.92
CA LYS A 57 -3.01 -12.54 -13.73
C LYS A 57 -4.13 -11.90 -12.92
N GLN A 58 -4.43 -12.39 -11.72
CA GLN A 58 -5.48 -11.81 -10.87
C GLN A 58 -5.18 -10.36 -10.48
N LYS A 59 -3.91 -10.04 -10.18
CA LYS A 59 -3.47 -8.67 -9.91
C LYS A 59 -3.67 -7.76 -11.13
N PHE A 60 -3.28 -8.24 -12.31
CA PHE A 60 -3.44 -7.49 -13.54
C PHE A 60 -4.91 -7.23 -13.87
N ASP A 61 -5.74 -8.27 -13.80
CA ASP A 61 -7.17 -8.16 -14.07
C ASP A 61 -7.84 -7.18 -13.09
N THR A 62 -7.46 -7.22 -11.81
CA THR A 62 -7.94 -6.25 -10.80
C THR A 62 -7.53 -4.81 -11.12
N PHE A 63 -6.26 -4.59 -11.46
CA PHE A 63 -5.74 -3.27 -11.87
C PHE A 63 -6.49 -2.75 -13.10
N LYS A 64 -6.60 -3.58 -14.14
CA LYS A 64 -7.30 -3.28 -15.39
C LYS A 64 -8.77 -2.95 -15.12
N SER A 65 -9.45 -3.72 -14.29
CA SER A 65 -10.86 -3.50 -13.97
C SER A 65 -11.11 -2.21 -13.20
N GLY A 66 -10.17 -1.78 -12.33
CA GLY A 66 -10.24 -0.45 -11.73
C GLY A 66 -10.18 0.67 -12.76
N LEU A 67 -9.21 0.65 -13.68
CA LEU A 67 -9.11 1.64 -14.75
C LEU A 67 -10.30 1.60 -15.71
N ASN A 68 -10.72 0.41 -16.13
CA ASN A 68 -11.92 0.18 -16.95
C ASN A 68 -13.17 0.77 -16.31
N THR A 69 -13.30 0.65 -14.99
CA THR A 69 -14.46 1.20 -14.30
C THR A 69 -14.40 2.73 -14.32
N ILE A 70 -13.25 3.35 -14.03
CA ILE A 70 -13.12 4.80 -14.07
C ILE A 70 -13.40 5.37 -15.46
N ILE A 71 -12.84 4.79 -16.52
CA ILE A 71 -13.03 5.29 -17.89
C ILE A 71 -14.53 5.29 -18.24
N ILE A 72 -15.24 4.21 -17.91
CA ILE A 72 -16.70 4.10 -18.13
C ILE A 72 -17.46 5.13 -17.29
N THR A 73 -17.05 5.35 -16.04
CA THR A 73 -17.85 6.14 -15.09
C THR A 73 -17.57 7.63 -15.11
N SER A 74 -16.41 8.07 -15.62
CA SER A 74 -15.99 9.48 -15.56
C SER A 74 -16.35 10.30 -16.81
N ASN A 75 -17.16 9.75 -17.73
CA ASN A 75 -17.55 10.39 -18.99
C ASN A 75 -16.33 10.96 -19.74
N THR A 76 -15.28 10.15 -19.87
CA THR A 76 -14.03 10.58 -20.52
C THR A 76 -14.23 10.90 -21.99
N GLN A 77 -13.36 11.75 -22.55
CA GLN A 77 -13.40 12.05 -23.97
C GLN A 77 -12.98 10.82 -24.80
N GLU A 78 -13.54 10.66 -25.99
CA GLU A 78 -13.25 9.56 -26.93
C GLU A 78 -11.74 9.39 -27.20
N SER A 79 -10.98 10.49 -27.22
CA SER A 79 -9.53 10.47 -27.37
C SER A 79 -8.80 9.78 -26.21
N GLN A 80 -9.29 9.96 -24.98
CA GLN A 80 -8.74 9.33 -23.78
C GLN A 80 -9.08 7.83 -23.75
N GLU A 81 -10.29 7.46 -24.16
CA GLU A 81 -10.69 6.06 -24.31
C GLU A 81 -9.80 5.34 -25.32
N ALA A 82 -9.56 5.94 -26.49
CA ALA A 82 -8.69 5.36 -27.52
C ALA A 82 -7.24 5.18 -27.02
N LYS A 83 -6.67 6.18 -26.32
CA LYS A 83 -5.34 6.06 -25.71
C LYS A 83 -5.29 4.95 -24.66
N TYR A 84 -6.30 4.87 -23.79
CA TYR A 84 -6.41 3.83 -22.78
C TYR A 84 -6.47 2.44 -23.41
N GLN A 85 -7.32 2.23 -24.42
CA GLN A 85 -7.42 0.95 -25.12
C GLN A 85 -6.08 0.55 -25.75
N GLY A 86 -5.43 1.49 -26.44
CA GLY A 86 -4.10 1.25 -27.04
C GLY A 86 -3.03 0.90 -26.00
N PHE A 87 -3.07 1.53 -24.83
CA PHE A 87 -2.16 1.20 -23.72
C PHE A 87 -2.42 -0.20 -23.16
N ILE A 88 -3.67 -0.56 -22.89
CA ILE A 88 -4.04 -1.88 -22.34
C ILE A 88 -3.75 -3.00 -23.34
N GLU A 89 -4.01 -2.79 -24.63
CA GLU A 89 -3.65 -3.75 -25.69
C GLU A 89 -2.14 -3.94 -25.76
N TRP A 90 -1.37 -2.84 -25.76
CA TRP A 90 0.09 -2.91 -25.73
C TRP A 90 0.58 -3.65 -24.49
N LEU A 91 0.06 -3.35 -23.30
CA LEU A 91 0.49 -3.99 -22.06
C LEU A 91 0.16 -5.50 -22.05
N SER A 92 -0.98 -5.89 -22.62
CA SER A 92 -1.38 -7.29 -22.78
C SER A 92 -0.43 -8.07 -23.70
N ASN A 93 0.20 -7.39 -24.66
CA ASN A 93 1.21 -7.94 -25.57
C ASN A 93 2.64 -7.87 -25.01
N ASN A 94 2.84 -7.33 -23.80
CA ASN A 94 4.14 -7.21 -23.14
C ASN A 94 4.14 -7.89 -21.75
N PRO A 95 4.22 -9.24 -21.67
CA PRO A 95 4.08 -9.97 -20.40
C PRO A 95 5.08 -9.57 -19.31
N GLN A 96 6.31 -9.21 -19.69
CA GLN A 96 7.31 -8.76 -18.73
C GLN A 96 6.93 -7.42 -18.09
N LYS A 97 6.44 -6.47 -18.90
CA LYS A 97 5.92 -5.18 -18.42
C LYS A 97 4.67 -5.37 -17.56
N GLN A 98 3.77 -6.28 -17.96
CA GLN A 98 2.62 -6.66 -17.15
C GLN A 98 3.07 -7.13 -15.75
N LYS A 99 4.05 -8.03 -15.68
CA LYS A 99 4.60 -8.53 -14.42
C LYS A 99 5.24 -7.45 -13.56
N GLU A 100 6.00 -6.54 -14.16
CA GLU A 100 6.57 -5.39 -13.45
C GLU A 100 5.48 -4.50 -12.84
N LEU A 101 4.41 -4.25 -13.59
CA LEU A 101 3.29 -3.44 -13.12
C LEU A 101 2.52 -4.13 -12.00
N THR A 102 2.23 -5.43 -12.11
CA THR A 102 1.51 -6.18 -11.06
C THR A 102 2.31 -6.30 -9.78
N ASN A 103 3.63 -6.44 -9.89
CA ASN A 103 4.54 -6.36 -8.74
C ASN A 103 4.44 -5.00 -8.06
N ALA A 104 4.47 -3.89 -8.82
CA ALA A 104 4.29 -2.55 -8.28
C ALA A 104 2.89 -2.35 -7.65
N PHE A 105 1.84 -2.92 -8.25
CA PHE A 105 0.45 -2.84 -7.77
C PHE A 105 0.16 -3.72 -6.54
N THR A 106 1.09 -4.59 -6.14
CA THR A 106 0.88 -5.58 -5.07
C THR A 106 0.42 -4.94 -3.75
N ILE A 107 0.93 -3.74 -3.40
CA ILE A 107 0.50 -3.05 -2.17
C ILE A 107 -0.99 -2.70 -2.14
N VAL A 108 -1.57 -2.32 -3.29
CA VAL A 108 -2.99 -2.02 -3.42
C VAL A 108 -3.78 -3.33 -3.48
N TYR A 109 -3.30 -4.32 -4.22
CA TYR A 109 -3.95 -5.63 -4.30
C TYR A 109 -4.05 -6.33 -2.94
N ASP A 110 -2.96 -6.35 -2.17
CA ASP A 110 -2.94 -6.93 -0.83
C ASP A 110 -3.87 -6.17 0.12
N PHE A 111 -4.15 -4.89 -0.15
CA PHE A 111 -5.07 -4.10 0.66
C PHE A 111 -6.51 -4.50 0.36
N LEU A 112 -6.83 -4.69 -0.91
CA LEU A 112 -8.12 -5.21 -1.34
C LEU A 112 -8.39 -6.60 -0.75
N ASP A 113 -7.38 -7.49 -0.78
CA ASP A 113 -7.54 -8.83 -0.23
C ASP A 113 -7.75 -8.82 1.29
N ASP A 114 -7.05 -7.93 2.02
CA ASP A 114 -7.29 -7.73 3.44
C ASP A 114 -8.71 -7.25 3.72
N GLN A 115 -9.21 -6.24 2.99
CA GLN A 115 -10.57 -5.75 3.16
C GLN A 115 -11.62 -6.82 2.87
N ARG A 116 -11.44 -7.57 1.78
CA ARG A 116 -12.28 -8.70 1.42
C ARG A 116 -12.35 -9.73 2.55
N ARG A 117 -11.21 -10.08 3.14
CA ARG A 117 -11.14 -11.04 4.26
C ARG A 117 -11.78 -10.49 5.53
N LEU A 118 -11.54 -9.22 5.86
CA LEU A 118 -12.13 -8.57 7.04
C LEU A 118 -13.65 -8.55 6.99
N GLN A 119 -14.22 -8.35 5.80
CA GLN A 119 -15.66 -8.32 5.58
C GLN A 119 -16.27 -9.72 5.39
N SER A 120 -15.48 -10.80 5.42
CA SER A 120 -15.92 -12.15 5.03
C SER A 120 -16.61 -12.17 3.65
N SER A 121 -16.15 -11.31 2.75
CA SER A 121 -16.78 -11.10 1.45
C SER A 121 -16.49 -12.27 0.51
N ASN A 122 -17.53 -12.71 -0.20
CA ASN A 122 -17.42 -13.72 -1.26
C ASN A 122 -17.02 -13.11 -2.61
N LEU A 123 -16.86 -11.78 -2.68
CA LEU A 123 -16.45 -11.08 -3.90
C LEU A 123 -15.00 -11.39 -4.27
N THR A 124 -14.65 -11.22 -5.54
CA THR A 124 -13.24 -11.13 -5.94
C THR A 124 -12.71 -9.71 -5.71
N ASN A 125 -11.38 -9.53 -5.63
CA ASN A 125 -10.79 -8.18 -5.55
C ASN A 125 -11.21 -7.30 -6.74
N GLU A 126 -11.35 -7.89 -7.94
CA GLU A 126 -11.88 -7.22 -9.11
C GLU A 126 -13.31 -6.69 -8.87
N GLN A 127 -14.22 -7.54 -8.39
CA GLN A 127 -15.60 -7.14 -8.13
C GLN A 127 -15.69 -6.08 -7.02
N LEU A 128 -14.84 -6.21 -5.98
CA LEU A 128 -14.76 -5.25 -4.89
C LEU A 128 -14.32 -3.86 -5.38
N VAL A 129 -13.33 -3.78 -6.29
CA VAL A 129 -12.89 -2.54 -6.93
C VAL A 129 -14.00 -1.93 -7.79
N ILE A 130 -14.63 -2.73 -8.65
CA ILE A 130 -15.72 -2.29 -9.54
C ILE A 130 -16.86 -1.69 -8.71
N ASN A 131 -17.30 -2.39 -7.67
CA ASN A 131 -18.39 -1.96 -6.81
C ASN A 131 -18.04 -0.66 -6.07
N THR A 132 -16.82 -0.56 -5.52
CA THR A 132 -16.38 0.64 -4.81
C THR A 132 -16.34 1.86 -5.71
N ILE A 133 -15.80 1.74 -6.92
CA ILE A 133 -15.71 2.86 -7.88
C ILE A 133 -17.11 3.28 -8.35
N LYS A 134 -17.96 2.32 -8.72
CA LYS A 134 -19.34 2.60 -9.16
C LYS A 134 -20.18 3.25 -8.07
N CYS A 135 -19.88 2.98 -6.81
CA CYS A 135 -20.60 3.57 -5.69
C CYS A 135 -20.37 5.09 -5.57
N ILE A 136 -19.25 5.62 -6.08
CA ILE A 136 -18.98 7.06 -6.10
C ILE A 136 -19.50 7.74 -7.37
N SER A 137 -19.51 7.03 -8.49
CA SER A 137 -19.75 7.65 -9.79
C SER A 137 -21.21 7.75 -10.22
N VAL A 138 -22.08 6.92 -9.65
CA VAL A 138 -23.52 6.94 -9.92
C VAL A 138 -24.19 7.59 -8.72
N GLU A 139 -25.13 8.50 -8.95
CA GLU A 139 -25.86 9.25 -7.91
C GLU A 139 -26.27 8.37 -6.71
N GLN A 140 -26.35 8.99 -5.53
CA GLN A 140 -26.46 8.42 -4.17
C GLN A 140 -27.58 7.38 -3.95
N ASP A 141 -28.44 7.14 -4.94
CA ASP A 141 -29.56 6.20 -4.91
C ASP A 141 -29.24 4.81 -5.51
N ASN A 142 -27.96 4.46 -5.73
CA ASN A 142 -27.61 3.10 -6.14
C ASN A 142 -27.78 2.11 -4.96
N PRO A 143 -28.82 1.24 -4.95
CA PRO A 143 -29.07 0.34 -3.83
C PRO A 143 -27.92 -0.65 -3.58
N LYS A 144 -27.03 -0.86 -4.56
CA LYS A 144 -25.83 -1.71 -4.40
C LYS A 144 -24.73 -1.10 -3.53
N CYS A 145 -24.78 0.21 -3.26
CA CYS A 145 -23.90 0.86 -2.28
C CYS A 145 -24.26 0.54 -0.83
N ASN A 146 -25.41 -0.10 -0.59
CA ASN A 146 -25.95 -0.35 0.74
C ASN A 146 -25.72 -1.79 1.21
N GLU A 147 -25.11 -2.63 0.37
CA GLU A 147 -24.70 -4.00 0.68
C GLU A 147 -23.18 -3.99 0.91
N GLN A 148 -22.63 -4.90 1.74
CA GLN A 148 -21.21 -5.00 2.18
C GLN A 148 -20.17 -5.29 1.07
N ASP A 149 -20.45 -4.78 -0.13
CA ASP A 149 -19.88 -5.20 -1.40
C ASP A 149 -18.78 -4.23 -1.89
N TYR A 150 -18.20 -3.43 -1.00
CA TYR A 150 -17.15 -2.43 -1.29
C TYR A 150 -16.10 -2.34 -0.19
N ILE A 151 -14.97 -1.71 -0.50
CA ILE A 151 -13.71 -1.76 0.27
C ILE A 151 -13.83 -1.22 1.70
N TYR A 152 -14.74 -0.27 1.95
CA TYR A 152 -14.84 0.48 3.21
C TYR A 152 -16.19 0.27 3.93
N HIS A 153 -16.64 -0.98 4.14
CA HIS A 153 -17.84 -1.21 4.94
C HIS A 153 -17.54 -0.99 6.45
N ILE A 154 -18.20 -0.01 7.06
CA ILE A 154 -18.09 0.26 8.49
C ILE A 154 -19.34 -0.28 9.21
N ASP A 155 -19.22 -1.44 9.85
CA ASP A 155 -20.21 -1.90 10.85
C ASP A 155 -19.89 -1.36 12.27
N ASN A 156 -18.73 -0.72 12.50
CA ASN A 156 -18.20 -0.49 13.86
C ASN A 156 -17.58 0.89 14.14
N TYR A 157 -17.77 1.89 13.29
CA TYR A 157 -17.39 3.28 13.63
C TYR A 157 -18.65 4.09 13.90
N ILE A 158 -18.72 4.57 15.13
CA ILE A 158 -19.88 5.09 15.84
C ILE A 158 -20.64 6.13 15.00
N HIS A 159 -21.96 5.91 14.88
CA HIS A 159 -23.01 6.82 14.39
C HIS A 159 -23.08 8.13 15.20
N ASN A 160 -22.02 8.92 15.24
CA ASN A 160 -22.07 10.27 15.79
C ASN A 160 -21.06 11.14 15.02
N VAL A 161 -21.58 11.94 14.09
CA VAL A 161 -21.41 13.41 14.00
C VAL A 161 -21.77 13.84 12.58
N HIS A 162 -22.47 14.96 12.47
CA HIS A 162 -23.01 15.65 11.29
C HIS A 162 -21.99 16.10 10.20
N ASN A 163 -20.92 15.36 9.95
CA ASN A 163 -19.89 15.69 8.95
C ASN A 163 -19.80 14.57 7.93
N VAL A 164 -19.53 14.91 6.66
CA VAL A 164 -19.32 14.00 5.51
C VAL A 164 -18.80 12.64 5.99
N ASP A 165 -19.61 11.58 5.82
CA ASP A 165 -19.29 10.24 6.33
C ASP A 165 -17.85 9.87 5.95
N GLU A 166 -17.01 9.55 6.94
CA GLU A 166 -15.61 9.20 6.70
C GLU A 166 -15.47 8.08 5.65
N ASP A 167 -16.44 7.17 5.62
CA ASP A 167 -16.59 6.14 4.58
C ASP A 167 -16.72 6.74 3.16
N TYR A 168 -17.61 7.72 2.97
CA TYR A 168 -17.74 8.43 1.71
C TYR A 168 -16.43 9.10 1.29
N LEU A 169 -15.70 9.68 2.25
CA LEU A 169 -14.39 10.26 1.99
C LEU A 169 -13.35 9.21 1.56
N PHE A 170 -13.33 8.03 2.18
CA PHE A 170 -12.45 6.92 1.80
C PHE A 170 -12.79 6.34 0.42
N LYS A 171 -14.07 6.18 0.11
CA LYS A 171 -14.54 5.77 -1.22
C LYS A 171 -14.10 6.79 -2.29
N ILE A 172 -14.22 8.10 -2.03
CA ILE A 172 -13.70 9.15 -2.91
C ILE A 172 -12.18 9.05 -3.05
N LYS A 173 -11.44 8.86 -1.96
CA LYS A 173 -9.98 8.70 -1.99
C LYS A 173 -9.56 7.49 -2.84
N PHE A 174 -10.29 6.38 -2.76
CA PHE A 174 -10.04 5.21 -3.59
C PHE A 174 -10.33 5.48 -5.08
N TYR A 175 -11.49 6.06 -5.39
CA TYR A 175 -11.86 6.49 -6.74
C TYR A 175 -10.81 7.43 -7.34
N THR A 176 -10.43 8.47 -6.60
CA THR A 176 -9.46 9.48 -7.04
C THR A 176 -8.06 8.89 -7.22
N GLY A 177 -7.72 7.83 -6.48
CA GLY A 177 -6.53 7.04 -6.71
C GLY A 177 -6.48 6.49 -8.14
N PHE A 178 -7.49 5.71 -8.54
CA PHE A 178 -7.52 5.11 -9.88
C PHE A 178 -7.66 6.16 -10.97
N TYR A 179 -8.45 7.20 -10.71
CA TYR A 179 -8.56 8.34 -11.61
C TYR A 179 -7.22 9.06 -11.83
N SER A 180 -6.38 9.17 -10.79
CA SER A 180 -5.03 9.72 -10.93
C SER A 180 -4.16 8.86 -11.83
N LEU A 181 -4.23 7.53 -11.70
CA LEU A 181 -3.49 6.61 -12.57
C LEU A 181 -3.97 6.71 -14.02
N LEU A 182 -5.28 6.83 -14.24
CA LEU A 182 -5.86 7.03 -15.57
C LEU A 182 -5.42 8.37 -16.19
N LYS A 183 -5.29 9.44 -15.39
CA LYS A 183 -4.79 10.74 -15.87
C LYS A 183 -3.36 10.68 -16.41
N GLU A 184 -2.50 9.83 -15.86
CA GLU A 184 -1.13 9.67 -16.39
C GLU A 184 -1.12 9.12 -17.82
N ILE A 185 -2.13 8.32 -18.20
CA ILE A 185 -2.33 7.83 -19.58
C ILE A 185 -2.60 8.99 -20.55
N ASP A 186 -3.33 10.00 -20.09
CA ASP A 186 -3.71 11.13 -20.95
C ASP A 186 -2.54 12.10 -21.18
N ILE A 187 -1.71 12.31 -20.16
CA ILE A 187 -0.59 13.25 -20.17
C ILE A 187 0.56 12.80 -21.08
N LYS A 188 0.76 11.49 -21.22
CA LYS A 188 1.90 10.91 -21.96
C LYS A 188 1.51 10.51 -23.38
N ASN A 189 2.51 10.41 -24.25
CA ASN A 189 2.30 10.23 -25.69
C ASN A 189 2.60 8.79 -26.14
N THR A 190 3.51 8.09 -25.46
CA THR A 190 3.87 6.71 -25.79
C THR A 190 3.47 5.74 -24.69
N ASN A 191 3.16 4.49 -25.07
CA ASN A 191 2.82 3.44 -24.10
C ASN A 191 3.94 3.15 -23.09
N GLU A 192 5.20 3.29 -23.51
CA GLU A 192 6.34 3.13 -22.61
C GLU A 192 6.38 4.25 -21.56
N GLU A 193 6.21 5.51 -21.96
CA GLU A 193 6.15 6.63 -20.99
C GLU A 193 4.95 6.51 -20.03
N ILE A 194 3.80 6.05 -20.52
CA ILE A 194 2.62 5.78 -19.71
C ILE A 194 2.94 4.69 -18.67
N PHE A 195 3.54 3.59 -19.13
CA PHE A 195 3.93 2.47 -18.28
C PHE A 195 4.89 2.91 -17.18
N GLU A 196 6.01 3.54 -17.53
CA GLU A 196 7.03 3.98 -16.58
C GLU A 196 6.40 4.91 -15.53
N ARG A 197 5.53 5.83 -15.97
CA ARG A 197 4.88 6.78 -15.07
C ARG A 197 3.91 6.13 -14.07
N ILE A 198 3.06 5.21 -14.53
CA ILE A 198 2.15 4.47 -13.64
C ILE A 198 2.95 3.58 -12.69
N ARG A 199 3.97 2.88 -13.20
CA ARG A 199 4.85 2.02 -12.41
C ARG A 199 5.55 2.81 -11.32
N ASP A 200 6.13 3.95 -11.64
CA ASP A 200 6.84 4.80 -10.68
C ASP A 200 5.88 5.35 -9.62
N ASN A 201 4.68 5.79 -10.01
CA ASN A 201 3.64 6.20 -9.06
C ASN A 201 3.29 5.08 -8.06
N LEU A 202 3.25 3.83 -8.51
CA LEU A 202 2.98 2.66 -7.66
C LEU A 202 4.17 2.32 -6.74
N ILE A 203 5.38 2.25 -7.30
CA ILE A 203 6.62 1.89 -6.58
C ILE A 203 6.97 2.96 -5.54
N GLU A 204 6.95 4.22 -5.94
CA GLU A 204 7.27 5.36 -5.06
C GLU A 204 6.17 5.64 -4.05
N LYS A 205 5.01 4.99 -4.22
CA LYS A 205 3.80 5.12 -3.40
C LYS A 205 3.38 6.58 -3.40
N SER A 206 2.97 7.08 -4.57
CA SER A 206 2.47 8.44 -4.70
C SER A 206 1.31 8.70 -3.72
N PRO A 207 0.97 9.97 -3.43
CA PRO A 207 -0.18 10.32 -2.60
C PRO A 207 -1.48 9.62 -3.01
N SER A 208 -1.68 9.39 -4.31
CA SER A 208 -2.82 8.66 -4.85
C SER A 208 -2.88 7.21 -4.37
N ILE A 209 -1.73 6.55 -4.18
CA ILE A 209 -1.65 5.21 -3.60
C ILE A 209 -1.97 5.24 -2.11
N GLY A 210 -1.47 6.25 -1.38
CA GLY A 210 -1.87 6.48 0.01
C GLY A 210 -3.39 6.64 0.16
N ASN A 211 -4.02 7.37 -0.76
CA ASN A 211 -5.46 7.55 -0.78
C ASN A 211 -6.22 6.24 -1.00
N MET A 212 -5.67 5.32 -1.80
CA MET A 212 -6.28 4.00 -2.01
C MET A 212 -6.21 3.11 -0.78
N ILE A 213 -5.04 3.01 -0.14
CA ILE A 213 -4.77 2.00 0.90
C ILE A 213 -4.97 2.51 2.33
N GLY A 214 -5.27 3.79 2.48
CA GLY A 214 -5.52 4.44 3.76
C GLY A 214 -4.26 4.76 4.57
N PRO A 215 -4.41 5.58 5.63
CA PRO A 215 -3.31 6.18 6.37
C PRO A 215 -2.41 5.15 7.06
N THR A 216 -2.99 4.15 7.74
CA THR A 216 -2.24 3.13 8.48
C THR A 216 -1.29 2.34 7.59
N ARG A 217 -1.79 1.86 6.45
CA ARG A 217 -1.01 1.02 5.54
C ARG A 217 0.02 1.83 4.77
N TYR A 218 -0.31 3.07 4.42
CA TYR A 218 0.61 4.00 3.79
C TYR A 218 1.78 4.35 4.73
N GLU A 219 1.52 4.66 6.01
CA GLU A 219 2.57 4.87 7.02
C GLU A 219 3.49 3.64 7.11
N ALA A 220 2.92 2.44 7.27
CA ALA A 220 3.69 1.20 7.38
C ALA A 220 4.56 0.91 6.14
N ALA A 221 4.08 1.30 4.95
CA ALA A 221 4.83 1.15 3.72
C ALA A 221 5.99 2.14 3.63
N LEU A 222 5.78 3.40 4.03
CA LEU A 222 6.83 4.43 4.05
C LEU A 222 7.93 4.14 5.08
N ARG A 223 7.58 3.57 6.24
CA ARG A 223 8.57 3.19 7.29
C ARG A 223 9.66 2.25 6.78
N LYS A 224 9.35 1.40 5.80
CA LYS A 224 10.31 0.48 5.16
C LYS A 224 11.34 1.23 4.29
N GLU A 225 11.05 2.46 3.92
CA GLU A 225 11.92 3.31 3.09
C GLU A 225 12.62 4.42 3.87
N PHE A 226 12.29 4.54 5.15
CA PHE A 226 12.90 5.45 6.10
C PHE A 226 14.04 4.75 6.83
N ASP A 227 15.12 5.48 7.08
CA ASP A 227 16.19 4.96 7.94
C ASP A 227 15.79 4.99 9.43
N GLY A 228 16.71 4.53 10.30
CA GLY A 228 16.44 4.44 11.73
C GLY A 228 16.25 5.80 12.42
N ASN A 229 16.84 6.88 11.91
CA ASN A 229 16.63 8.22 12.48
C ASN A 229 15.28 8.77 12.00
N GLN A 230 14.99 8.68 10.71
CA GLN A 230 13.71 9.10 10.13
C GLN A 230 12.53 8.39 10.80
N ASN A 231 12.64 7.09 11.07
CA ASN A 231 11.60 6.35 11.80
C ASN A 231 11.41 6.85 13.25
N LYS A 232 12.49 7.21 13.96
CA LYS A 232 12.39 7.81 15.30
C LYS A 232 11.74 9.19 15.26
N GLY A 233 12.09 10.01 14.27
CA GLY A 233 11.44 11.29 14.04
C GLY A 233 9.95 11.13 13.77
N LEU A 234 9.57 10.09 13.00
CA LEU A 234 8.18 9.80 12.70
C LEU A 234 7.40 9.34 13.93
N ASP A 235 7.99 8.49 14.77
CA ASP A 235 7.38 8.05 16.03
C ASP A 235 7.10 9.23 16.95
N PHE A 236 8.07 10.15 17.07
CA PHE A 236 7.91 11.35 17.87
C PHE A 236 6.85 12.30 17.30
N LEU A 237 6.88 12.56 15.99
CA LEU A 237 5.88 13.39 15.32
C LEU A 237 4.48 12.80 15.52
N LYS A 238 4.33 11.48 15.36
CA LYS A 238 3.05 10.79 15.59
C LYS A 238 2.54 10.95 17.01
N ALA A 239 3.42 10.84 18.01
CA ALA A 239 3.07 11.06 19.41
C ALA A 239 2.65 12.53 19.68
N ALA A 240 3.43 13.49 19.18
CA ALA A 240 3.18 14.92 19.35
C ALA A 240 1.84 15.38 18.76
N LEU A 241 1.50 14.87 17.57
CA LEU A 241 0.26 15.22 16.88
C LEU A 241 -0.96 14.53 17.50
N ASN A 242 -0.82 13.26 17.90
CA ASN A 242 -1.92 12.42 18.39
C ASN A 242 -3.16 12.45 17.47
N ASP A 243 -2.93 12.61 16.16
CA ASP A 243 -3.97 12.71 15.13
C ASP A 243 -3.49 12.03 13.85
N GLN A 244 -4.17 10.95 13.48
CA GLN A 244 -3.82 10.12 12.33
C GLN A 244 -4.05 10.82 10.99
N ASN A 245 -5.06 11.70 10.90
CA ASN A 245 -5.35 12.43 9.67
C ASN A 245 -4.28 13.49 9.41
N ASN A 246 -3.89 14.22 10.44
CA ASN A 246 -2.81 15.19 10.38
C ASN A 246 -1.47 14.54 10.03
N LEU A 247 -1.14 13.41 10.67
CA LEU A 247 0.04 12.62 10.30
C LEU A 247 -0.01 12.19 8.83
N TYR A 248 -1.17 11.71 8.36
CA TYR A 248 -1.34 11.30 6.97
C TYR A 248 -1.14 12.46 5.99
N LEU A 249 -1.71 13.63 6.27
CA LEU A 249 -1.53 14.83 5.46
C LEU A 249 -0.05 15.22 5.34
N PHE A 250 0.74 15.08 6.41
CA PHE A 250 2.18 15.26 6.38
C PHE A 250 2.88 14.21 5.49
N LEU A 251 2.52 12.93 5.62
CA LEU A 251 3.16 11.83 4.89
C LEU A 251 2.92 11.85 3.37
N ILE A 252 1.84 12.48 2.91
CA ILE A 252 1.55 12.64 1.48
C ILE A 252 2.20 13.88 0.84
N LEU A 253 2.96 14.66 1.61
CA LEU A 253 3.76 15.77 1.07
C LEU A 253 4.97 15.24 0.29
N ASN A 254 5.78 16.16 -0.24
CA ASN A 254 6.99 15.80 -0.97
C ASN A 254 7.91 14.90 -0.11
N LYS A 255 8.16 13.68 -0.60
CA LYS A 255 8.89 12.63 0.12
C LYS A 255 10.28 13.04 0.58
N THR A 256 11.03 13.78 -0.25
CA THR A 256 12.36 14.28 0.10
C THR A 256 12.28 15.27 1.27
N LYS A 257 11.29 16.17 1.24
CA LYS A 257 11.06 17.12 2.33
C LYS A 257 10.58 16.42 3.60
N VAL A 258 9.68 15.44 3.49
CA VAL A 258 9.24 14.59 4.62
C VAL A 258 10.46 13.93 5.28
N LYS A 259 11.33 13.29 4.51
CA LYS A 259 12.56 12.68 5.04
C LYS A 259 13.46 13.70 5.76
N ALA A 260 13.66 14.88 5.19
CA ALA A 260 14.47 15.93 5.80
C ALA A 260 13.89 16.41 7.14
N VAL A 261 12.57 16.58 7.21
CA VAL A 261 11.86 16.96 8.45
C VAL A 261 12.00 15.88 9.51
N LEU A 262 11.80 14.62 9.15
CA LEU A 262 11.91 13.50 10.08
C LEU A 262 13.34 13.36 10.62
N GLU A 263 14.35 13.57 9.77
CA GLU A 263 15.76 13.59 10.19
C GLU A 263 16.05 14.75 11.14
N HIS A 264 15.53 15.94 10.84
CA HIS A 264 15.66 17.12 11.70
C HIS A 264 15.08 16.85 13.09
N ILE A 265 13.82 16.40 13.17
CA ILE A 265 13.17 16.04 14.44
C ILE A 265 14.02 15.02 15.22
N ALA A 266 14.50 13.97 14.55
CA ALA A 266 15.35 12.96 15.19
C ALA A 266 16.68 13.52 15.70
N SER A 267 17.26 14.50 15.01
CA SER A 267 18.49 15.18 15.41
C SER A 267 18.30 16.07 16.63
N GLU A 268 17.19 16.82 16.67
CA GLU A 268 16.79 17.66 17.80
C GLU A 268 16.53 16.81 19.06
N LEU A 269 15.85 15.67 18.91
CA LEU A 269 15.62 14.73 20.02
C LEU A 269 16.90 14.16 20.63
N LYS A 270 17.95 13.96 19.83
CA LYS A 270 19.23 13.46 20.33
C LYS A 270 19.90 14.45 21.28
N LYS A 271 19.71 15.76 21.08
CA LYS A 271 20.26 16.79 21.97
C LYS A 271 19.71 16.68 23.39
N CYS A 272 18.50 16.13 23.53
CA CYS A 272 17.79 16.09 24.81
C CYS A 272 18.25 15.02 25.79
N ASN A 273 19.19 14.13 25.43
CA ASN A 273 19.87 13.19 26.35
C ASN A 273 18.96 12.45 27.38
N GLY A 274 17.67 12.26 27.08
CA GLY A 274 16.71 11.63 27.99
C GLY A 274 15.96 12.56 28.95
N ASN A 275 16.09 13.89 28.84
CA ASN A 275 15.29 14.84 29.61
C ASN A 275 13.84 14.89 29.11
N ASN A 276 12.92 14.32 29.88
CA ASN A 276 11.51 14.23 29.49
C ASN A 276 10.83 15.61 29.41
N ALA A 277 11.14 16.55 30.30
CA ALA A 277 10.49 17.87 30.27
C ALA A 277 10.80 18.66 28.98
N GLN A 278 12.03 18.52 28.46
CA GLN A 278 12.42 19.16 27.20
C GLN A 278 11.78 18.46 25.99
N LYS A 279 11.60 17.14 26.05
CA LYS A 279 10.84 16.41 25.01
C LYS A 279 9.38 16.84 24.98
N ASP A 280 8.72 16.92 26.13
CA ASP A 280 7.33 17.36 26.23
C ASP A 280 7.15 18.78 25.68
N THR A 281 8.11 19.68 25.97
CA THR A 281 8.15 21.03 25.39
C THR A 281 8.27 20.98 23.86
N PHE A 282 9.16 20.13 23.34
CA PHE A 282 9.33 19.98 21.89
C PHE A 282 8.09 19.37 21.20
N GLU A 283 7.38 18.42 21.83
CA GLU A 283 6.10 17.91 21.33
C GLU A 283 5.06 19.03 21.22
N GLU A 284 4.98 19.90 22.24
CA GLU A 284 4.06 21.04 22.23
C GLU A 284 4.41 22.04 21.12
N ASP A 285 5.70 22.30 20.90
CA ASP A 285 6.17 23.20 19.84
C ASP A 285 5.85 22.64 18.45
N ILE A 286 6.07 21.34 18.21
CA ILE A 286 5.66 20.67 16.97
C ILE A 286 4.16 20.84 16.75
N ARG A 287 3.35 20.55 17.77
CA ARG A 287 1.88 20.63 17.67
C ARG A 287 1.41 22.05 17.36
N LYS A 288 1.97 23.08 18.01
CA LYS A 288 1.61 24.49 17.77
C LYS A 288 1.95 24.96 16.37
N HIS A 289 3.04 24.48 15.80
CA HIS A 289 3.50 24.90 14.48
C HIS A 289 3.00 24.00 13.35
N PHE A 290 2.26 22.91 13.64
CA PHE A 290 1.85 21.94 12.63
C PHE A 290 0.93 22.50 11.53
N ASP A 291 0.07 23.46 11.84
CA ASP A 291 -0.73 24.09 10.78
C ASP A 291 0.14 24.90 9.81
N ILE A 292 1.25 25.47 10.28
CA ILE A 292 2.23 26.14 9.42
C ILE A 292 2.95 25.08 8.55
N ILE A 293 3.29 23.93 9.15
CA ILE A 293 3.91 22.79 8.47
C ILE A 293 3.10 22.32 7.25
N LEU A 294 1.78 22.21 7.40
CA LEU A 294 0.90 21.76 6.33
C LEU A 294 0.68 22.84 5.28
N ASN A 295 0.60 24.12 5.68
CA ASN A 295 0.14 25.20 4.80
C ASN A 295 1.28 26.00 4.13
N LYS A 296 2.52 25.93 4.62
CA LYS A 296 3.66 26.71 4.11
C LYS A 296 4.95 25.91 4.23
N GLU A 297 5.50 25.53 3.09
CA GLU A 297 6.84 25.01 2.85
C GLU A 297 7.55 24.36 4.07
N LEU A 298 7.62 23.01 4.10
CA LEU A 298 8.32 22.15 5.09
C LEU A 298 9.73 22.61 5.55
N ASN A 299 10.33 23.61 4.91
CA ASN A 299 11.56 24.29 5.29
C ASN A 299 11.49 24.96 6.68
N GLU A 300 10.30 25.38 7.14
CA GLU A 300 10.16 26.06 8.45
C GLU A 300 10.34 25.10 9.64
N ILE A 301 10.09 23.79 9.49
CA ILE A 301 10.33 22.82 10.58
C ILE A 301 11.80 22.68 10.91
N VAL A 302 12.66 22.82 9.90
CA VAL A 302 14.11 22.79 10.09
C VAL A 302 14.57 23.91 11.03
N GLN A 303 13.73 24.92 11.26
CA GLN A 303 13.98 26.01 12.21
C GLN A 303 13.43 25.74 13.62
N ILE A 304 12.50 24.79 13.79
CA ILE A 304 12.01 24.41 15.12
C ILE A 304 13.12 23.63 15.80
N THR A 305 13.72 24.24 16.81
CA THR A 305 14.81 23.66 17.59
C THR A 305 14.36 23.47 19.01
N VAL A 306 14.90 22.46 19.66
CA VAL A 306 14.68 22.23 21.08
C VAL A 306 15.88 22.77 21.85
N ASN A 307 15.62 23.56 22.88
CA ASN A 307 16.65 23.92 23.85
C ASN A 307 16.77 22.80 24.88
N CYS A 308 17.47 21.77 24.44
CA CYS A 308 18.09 20.79 25.31
C CYS A 308 19.38 21.38 25.91
#